data_AF-A0A348ZTW3-F1
#
_entry.id   AF-A0A348ZTW3-F1
#
_cell.length_a   1.000
_cell.length_b   1.000
_cell.length_c   1.000
_cell.angle_alpha   90.00
_cell.angle_beta   90.00
_cell.angle_gamma   90.00
#
_symmetry.space_group_name_H-M   'P 1'
#
loop_
_entity.id
_entity.type
_entity.pdbx_description
1 polymer ?
#
loop_
_entity_poly.entity_id
_entity_poly.type
_entity_poly.pdbx_seq_one_letter_code
_entity_poly.pdbx_strand_id
1 'polypeptide(L)'
;MLKNINYNILETITLISKSLYRYESYIKDAADCKACQELWSMFKEQREKELTMLLTELKRHMDEGLISFEGIDSRWLTGITE
;
A
#
# COMPACT_ATOMS: atom_id res chain seq x y z
N MET A 1 5.41 -17.20 -13.15
CA MET A 1 4.91 -15.84 -13.43
C MET A 1 6.02 -14.85 -13.14
N LEU A 2 6.56 -14.21 -14.18
CA LEU A 2 7.45 -13.06 -14.07
C LEU A 2 6.60 -11.87 -13.60
N LYS A 3 6.36 -11.74 -12.29
CA LYS A 3 5.60 -10.62 -11.76
C LYS A 3 6.56 -9.47 -11.52
N ASN A 4 6.40 -8.44 -12.33
CA ASN A 4 6.98 -7.11 -12.19
C ASN A 4 7.10 -6.75 -10.70
N ILE A 5 8.35 -6.61 -10.22
CA ILE A 5 8.67 -6.42 -8.80
C ILE A 5 7.91 -5.20 -8.25
N ASN A 6 7.77 -4.14 -9.06
CA ASN A 6 7.02 -2.93 -8.72
C ASN A 6 5.52 -3.18 -8.65
N TYR A 7 4.98 -4.00 -9.56
CA TYR A 7 3.58 -4.39 -9.51
C TYR A 7 3.23 -5.11 -8.21
N ASN A 8 4.08 -6.04 -7.75
CA ASN A 8 3.84 -6.74 -6.48
C ASN A 8 3.86 -5.79 -5.28
N ILE A 9 4.80 -4.83 -5.27
CA ILE A 9 4.88 -3.81 -4.21
C ILE A 9 3.62 -2.94 -4.22
N LEU A 10 3.22 -2.43 -5.39
CA LEU A 10 2.04 -1.57 -5.54
C LEU A 10 0.72 -2.30 -5.23
N GLU A 11 0.60 -3.55 -5.68
CA GLU A 11 -0.53 -4.43 -5.36
C GLU A 11 -0.63 -4.63 -3.84
N THR A 12 0.50 -4.90 -3.18
CA THR A 12 0.54 -5.10 -1.73
C THR A 12 0.22 -3.82 -0.95
N ILE A 13 0.77 -2.66 -1.36
CA ILE A 13 0.41 -1.35 -0.81
C ILE A 13 -1.10 -1.14 -0.88
N THR A 14 -1.69 -1.39 -2.05
CA THR A 14 -3.14 -1.23 -2.27
C THR A 14 -3.96 -2.14 -1.34
N LEU A 15 -3.55 -3.40 -1.19
CA LEU A 15 -4.22 -4.35 -0.30
C LEU A 15 -4.12 -3.92 1.17
N ILE A 16 -2.94 -3.50 1.63
CA ILE A 16 -2.72 -3.07 3.02
C ILE A 16 -3.50 -1.79 3.30
N SER A 17 -3.44 -0.77 2.44
CA SER A 17 -4.20 0.47 2.61
C SER A 17 -5.71 0.21 2.71
N LYS A 18 -6.26 -0.69 1.88
CA LYS A 18 -7.67 -1.11 1.98
C LYS A 18 -7.98 -1.86 3.27
N SER A 19 -7.04 -2.65 3.77
CA SER A 19 -7.20 -3.40 5.03
C SER A 19 -7.22 -2.46 6.24
N LEU A 20 -6.36 -1.43 6.26
CA LEU A 20 -6.20 -0.47 7.36
C LEU A 20 -7.52 0.23 7.70
N TYR A 21 -8.30 0.61 6.68
CA TYR A 21 -9.61 1.24 6.86
C TYR A 21 -10.59 0.40 7.70
N ARG A 22 -10.46 -0.94 7.69
CA ARG A 22 -11.40 -1.83 8.39
C ARG A 22 -11.07 -2.00 9.88
N TYR A 23 -9.82 -1.79 10.29
CA TYR A 23 -9.40 -2.07 11.66
C TYR A 23 -10.13 -1.19 12.69
N GLU A 24 -10.52 0.03 12.33
CA GLU A 24 -11.33 0.88 13.21
C GLU A 24 -12.70 0.27 13.50
N SER A 25 -13.31 -0.35 12.48
CA SER A 25 -14.56 -1.08 12.66
C SER A 25 -14.34 -2.33 13.52
N TYR A 26 -13.27 -3.10 13.28
CA TYR A 26 -12.98 -4.30 14.07
C TYR A 26 -12.73 -4.00 15.56
N ILE A 27 -12.02 -2.91 15.87
CA ILE A 27 -11.81 -2.46 17.24
C ILE A 27 -13.14 -2.04 17.88
N LYS A 28 -13.97 -1.31 17.15
CA LYS A 28 -15.31 -0.88 17.61
C LYS A 28 -16.24 -2.07 17.85
N ASP A 29 -16.28 -3.03 16.93
CA ASP A 29 -17.12 -4.21 17.02
C ASP A 29 -16.69 -5.14 18.16
N ALA A 30 -15.43 -5.05 18.60
CA ALA A 30 -14.90 -5.71 19.78
C ALA A 30 -15.13 -4.93 21.09
N ALA A 31 -16.11 -4.01 21.15
CA ALA A 31 -16.38 -3.14 22.31
C ALA A 31 -16.41 -3.88 23.66
N ASP A 32 -16.98 -5.08 23.70
CA ASP A 32 -17.17 -5.87 24.92
C ASP A 32 -16.00 -6.83 25.24
N CYS A 33 -14.93 -6.82 24.45
CA CYS A 33 -13.77 -7.70 24.66
C CYS A 33 -12.44 -6.95 24.52
N LYS A 34 -11.86 -6.58 25.67
CA LYS A 34 -10.59 -5.84 25.74
C LYS A 34 -9.44 -6.55 25.02
N ALA A 35 -9.32 -7.86 25.20
CA ALA A 35 -8.28 -8.65 24.54
C ALA A 35 -8.40 -8.61 23.00
N CYS A 36 -9.63 -8.61 22.47
CA CYS A 36 -9.86 -8.45 21.04
C CYS A 36 -9.53 -7.03 20.54
N GLN A 37 -9.84 -5.99 21.30
CA GLN A 37 -9.46 -4.61 20.96
C GLN A 37 -7.94 -4.45 20.89
N GLU A 38 -7.22 -4.98 21.89
CA GLU A 38 -5.76 -4.98 21.93
C GLU A 38 -5.19 -5.74 20.73
N LEU A 39 -5.74 -6.91 20.41
CA LEU A 39 -5.34 -7.71 19.25
C LEU A 39 -5.50 -6.94 17.93
N TRP A 40 -6.67 -6.35 17.69
CA TRP A 40 -6.94 -5.60 16.47
C TRP A 40 -6.10 -4.33 16.37
N SER A 41 -5.81 -3.68 17.50
CA SER A 41 -4.92 -2.52 17.56
C SER A 41 -3.48 -2.90 17.20
N MET A 42 -2.96 -4.00 17.76
CA MET A 42 -1.63 -4.51 17.40
C MET A 42 -1.52 -4.85 15.90
N PHE A 43 -2.56 -5.46 15.34
CA PHE A 43 -2.59 -5.77 13.91
C PHE A 43 -2.65 -4.51 13.04
N LYS A 44 -3.40 -3.48 13.45
CA LYS A 44 -3.42 -2.18 12.77
C LYS A 44 -2.02 -1.57 12.73
N GLU A 45 -1.36 -1.48 13.88
CA GLU A 45 0.01 -0.94 13.98
C GLU A 45 1.01 -1.74 13.12
N GLN A 46 0.89 -3.07 13.11
CA GLN A 46 1.74 -3.93 12.28
C GLN A 46 1.53 -3.64 10.78
N ARG A 47 0.28 -3.45 10.33
CA ARG A 47 -0.02 -3.10 8.94
C ARG A 47 0.47 -1.70 8.56
N GLU A 48 0.42 -0.74 9.47
CA GLU A 48 0.98 0.61 9.25
C GLU A 48 2.51 0.57 9.08
N LYS A 49 3.19 -0.27 9.86
CA LYS A 49 4.64 -0.52 9.72
C LYS A 49 4.98 -1.13 8.36
N GLU A 50 4.27 -2.18 7.98
CA GLU A 50 4.45 -2.83 6.67
C GLU A 50 4.18 -1.88 5.50
N LEU A 51 3.11 -1.08 5.58
CA LEU A 51 2.80 -0.06 4.58
C LEU A 51 3.95 0.95 4.44
N THR A 52 4.50 1.41 5.56
CA THR A 52 5.63 2.35 5.57
C THR A 52 6.84 1.73 4.87
N MET A 53 7.19 0.49 5.20
CA MET A 53 8.32 -0.22 4.57
C MET A 53 8.14 -0.35 3.05
N LEU A 54 6.94 -0.71 2.60
CA LEU A 54 6.64 -0.85 1.17
C LEU A 54 6.68 0.49 0.43
N LEU A 55 6.18 1.56 1.04
CA LEU A 55 6.23 2.91 0.45
C LEU A 55 7.68 3.41 0.34
N THR A 56 8.50 3.15 1.35
CA THR A 56 9.95 3.45 1.30
C THR A 56 10.63 2.71 0.16
N GLU A 57 10.34 1.42 0.00
CA GLU A 57 10.93 0.62 -1.08
C GLU A 57 10.44 1.04 -2.47
N LEU A 58 9.15 1.34 -2.61
CA LEU A 58 8.60 1.88 -3.85
C LEU A 58 9.29 3.20 -4.23
N LYS A 59 9.47 4.10 -3.25
CA LYS A 59 10.20 5.36 -3.47
C LYS A 59 11.64 5.10 -3.90
N ARG A 60 12.34 4.15 -3.27
CA ARG A 60 13.70 3.74 -3.67
C ARG A 60 13.72 3.28 -5.13
N HIS A 61 12.76 2.46 -5.54
CA HIS A 61 12.64 2.03 -6.94
C HIS A 61 12.38 3.17 -7.92
N MET A 62 11.63 4.21 -7.51
CA MET A 62 11.43 5.42 -8.33
C MET A 62 12.72 6.21 -8.46
N ASP A 63 13.42 6.42 -7.34
CA ASP A 63 14.65 7.21 -7.28
C ASP A 63 15.81 6.54 -8.06
N GLU A 64 15.84 5.20 -8.10
CA GLU A 64 16.83 4.40 -8.85
C GLU A 64 16.43 4.13 -10.33
N GLY A 65 15.27 4.62 -10.78
CA GLY A 65 14.79 4.37 -12.14
C GLY A 65 14.41 2.91 -12.42
N LEU A 66 14.24 2.09 -11.37
CA LEU A 66 13.79 0.69 -11.45
C LEU A 66 12.30 0.59 -11.78
N ILE A 67 11.57 1.70 -11.73
CA ILE A 67 10.23 1.84 -12.29
C ILE A 67 10.38 2.49 -13.67
N SER A 68 10.35 1.67 -14.71
CA SER A 68 10.06 2.15 -16.06
C SER A 68 8.55 2.03 -16.29
N PHE A 69 7.89 3.16 -16.55
CA PHE A 69 6.58 3.15 -17.21
C PHE A 69 6.79 2.98 -18.72
N GLU A 70 7.63 2.02 -19.12
CA GLU A 70 7.77 1.66 -20.54
C GLU A 70 6.47 1.00 -20.98
N GLY A 71 5.68 1.77 -21.73
CA GLY A 71 4.31 1.42 -22.12
C GLY A 71 3.34 2.60 -22.08
N ILE A 72 3.68 3.72 -21.42
CA ILE A 72 2.95 4.97 -21.59
C ILE A 72 3.55 5.70 -22.78
N ASP A 73 2.86 5.60 -23.92
CA ASP A 73 3.17 6.37 -25.12
C ASP A 73 3.25 7.87 -24.77
N SER A 74 4.33 8.54 -25.21
CA SER A 74 4.54 9.97 -25.00
C SER A 74 3.41 10.85 -25.56
N ARG A 75 2.54 10.31 -26.43
CA ARG A 75 1.28 10.93 -26.87
C ARG A 75 0.27 11.22 -25.75
N TRP A 76 0.35 10.54 -24.60
CA TRP A 76 -0.51 10.86 -23.45
C TRP A 76 -0.03 12.08 -22.64
N LEU A 77 1.24 12.47 -22.79
CA LEU A 77 1.82 13.63 -22.10
C LEU A 77 1.64 14.93 -22.90
N THR A 78 1.40 14.86 -24.21
CA THR A 78 1.14 16.04 -25.06
C THR A 78 -0.28 16.60 -24.94
N GLY A 79 -1.18 15.92 -24.21
CA GLY A 79 -2.58 16.37 -24.01
C GLY A 79 -2.84 17.14 -22.72
N ILE A 80 -1.80 17.45 -21.93
CA ILE A 80 -1.92 18.21 -20.66
C ILE A 80 -1.26 19.60 -20.77
N THR A 81 -0.66 19.92 -21.91
CA THR A 81 -0.18 21.27 -22.24
C THR A 81 -0.97 21.84 -23.41
N GLU A 82 -2.27 22.03 -23.21
CA GLU A 82 -3.08 23.04 -23.91
C GLU A 82 -3.93 23.80 -22.90
#